data_AF-A0A7K9HXF9-F1
#
_entry.id   AF-A0A7K9HXF9-F1
#
_cell.length_a   1.000
_cell.length_b   1.000
_cell.length_c   1.000
_cell.angle_alpha   90.00
_cell.angle_beta   90.00
_cell.angle_gamma   90.00
#
_symmetry.space_group_name_H-M   'P 1'
#
loop_
_entity.id
_entity.type
_entity.pdbx_description
1 polymer ?
#
loop_
_entity_poly.entity_id
_entity_poly.type
_entity_poly.pdbx_seq_one_letter_code
_entity_poly.pdbx_strand_id
1 'polypeptide(L)'
;SFKLPADPFKYLNWCDIEEHDVRGNQLHCPRVREGPSKEELYFRGEEHTVKKRKQVTDTEKWQKKLQENWENCAELNLSFQDLGDLYQVENFKRILQRLIRVEKLWLVDNSLTDLSAIRLPRCRELNVNRNHFTSFKQLPRIPQIQHLSLAENNILTLNGISDFRHTPLESLILKRNPCEFQERYRELVFSSLPNLKMLDGIPKLPEDCSPSDIRFLFKMCTIL
;
A
#
# COMPACT_ATOMS: atom_id res chain seq x y z
N SER A 1 33.16 -6.21 -19.18
CA SER A 1 32.24 -5.62 -18.18
C SER A 1 32.81 -5.91 -16.80
N PHE A 2 33.07 -4.89 -15.99
CA PHE A 2 33.51 -5.08 -14.61
C PHE A 2 32.30 -5.52 -13.79
N LYS A 3 32.37 -6.72 -13.18
CA LYS A 3 31.34 -7.19 -12.25
C LYS A 3 31.44 -6.41 -10.95
N LEU A 4 30.32 -5.88 -10.47
CA LEU A 4 30.27 -5.22 -9.17
C LEU A 4 30.40 -6.27 -8.06
N PRO A 5 31.03 -5.96 -6.91
CA PRO A 5 31.07 -6.88 -5.77
C PRO A 5 29.68 -7.32 -5.29
N ALA A 6 28.64 -6.52 -5.56
CA ALA A 6 27.25 -6.81 -5.22
C ALA A 6 26.51 -7.71 -6.23
N ASP A 7 27.10 -7.98 -7.41
CA ASP A 7 26.46 -8.79 -8.45
C ASP A 7 25.97 -10.17 -8.00
N PRO A 8 26.64 -10.88 -7.06
CA PRO A 8 26.14 -12.15 -6.53
C PRO A 8 24.84 -12.03 -5.72
N PHE A 9 24.51 -10.82 -5.24
CA PHE A 9 23.38 -10.57 -4.34
C PHE A 9 22.19 -9.89 -5.02
N LYS A 10 22.31 -9.50 -6.29
CA LYS A 10 21.30 -8.71 -7.02
C LYS A 10 19.89 -9.31 -7.07
N TYR A 11 19.78 -10.63 -6.93
CA TYR A 11 18.51 -11.37 -6.94
C TYR A 11 18.16 -12.03 -5.60
N LEU A 12 18.97 -11.83 -4.57
CA LEU A 12 18.71 -12.38 -3.24
C LEU A 12 17.66 -11.54 -2.53
N ASN A 13 16.74 -12.22 -1.85
CA ASN A 13 15.91 -11.57 -0.85
C ASN A 13 16.64 -11.52 0.48
N TRP A 14 16.19 -10.63 1.37
CA TRP A 14 16.79 -10.47 2.69
C TRP A 14 16.82 -11.79 3.47
N CYS A 15 15.80 -12.65 3.34
CA CYS A 15 15.76 -13.98 3.95
C CYS A 15 16.76 -15.00 3.37
N ASP A 16 17.36 -14.71 2.21
CA ASP A 16 18.32 -15.62 1.55
C ASP A 16 19.77 -15.30 1.95
N ILE A 17 19.97 -14.28 2.78
CA ILE A 17 21.28 -13.91 3.32
C ILE A 17 21.62 -14.93 4.42
N GLU A 18 22.83 -15.47 4.39
CA GLU A 18 23.29 -16.42 5.40
C GLU A 18 23.62 -15.68 6.71
N GLU A 19 23.44 -16.36 7.85
CA GLU A 19 23.91 -15.91 9.17
C GLU A 19 23.32 -14.59 9.69
N HIS A 20 21.99 -14.44 9.64
CA HIS A 20 21.30 -13.36 10.36
C HIS A 20 20.05 -13.85 11.10
N ASP A 21 19.66 -13.12 12.15
CA ASP A 21 18.46 -13.35 12.96
C ASP A 21 17.33 -12.34 12.69
N VAL A 22 17.56 -11.41 11.76
CA VAL A 22 16.58 -10.39 11.35
C VAL A 22 15.28 -11.05 10.87
N ARG A 23 14.16 -10.52 11.37
CA ARG A 23 12.78 -10.91 11.03
C ARG A 23 12.11 -9.85 10.18
N GLY A 24 11.12 -10.22 9.38
CA GLY A 24 10.47 -9.29 8.45
C GLY A 24 9.76 -8.13 9.16
N ASN A 25 9.22 -8.35 10.37
CA ASN A 25 8.64 -7.29 11.18
C ASN A 25 9.63 -6.24 11.70
N GLN A 26 10.94 -6.50 11.62
CA GLN A 26 12.00 -5.56 11.99
C GLN A 26 12.48 -4.73 10.78
N LEU A 27 12.03 -5.07 9.57
CA LEU A 27 12.42 -4.40 8.34
C LEU A 27 11.34 -3.39 7.93
N HIS A 28 11.73 -2.12 7.86
CA HIS A 28 10.83 -1.07 7.38
C HIS A 28 10.73 -1.02 5.85
N CYS A 29 11.84 -1.27 5.13
CA CYS A 29 11.89 -1.16 3.66
C CYS A 29 12.45 -2.43 2.99
N PRO A 30 11.88 -3.63 3.23
CA PRO A 30 12.43 -4.86 2.67
C PRO A 30 12.18 -4.94 1.16
N ARG A 31 13.19 -5.43 0.44
CA ARG A 31 13.00 -5.90 -0.94
C ARG A 31 12.26 -7.23 -0.89
N VAL A 32 11.11 -7.32 -1.57
CA VAL A 32 10.25 -8.52 -1.60
C VAL A 32 10.07 -9.11 -3.00
N ARG A 33 10.68 -8.50 -4.02
CA ARG A 33 10.61 -9.00 -5.40
C ARG A 33 11.19 -10.40 -5.54
N GLU A 34 10.57 -11.25 -6.33
CA GLU A 34 11.17 -12.49 -6.77
C GLU A 34 12.28 -12.21 -7.80
N GLY A 35 13.42 -12.88 -7.62
CA GLY A 35 14.47 -12.91 -8.63
C GLY A 35 14.07 -13.77 -9.83
N PRO A 36 14.68 -13.56 -11.02
CA PRO A 36 14.28 -14.19 -12.28
C PRO A 36 14.25 -15.72 -12.21
N SER A 37 13.47 -16.32 -13.09
CA SER A 37 13.40 -17.78 -13.24
C SER A 37 14.74 -18.35 -13.73
N LYS A 38 14.96 -19.65 -13.55
CA LYS A 38 16.17 -20.33 -14.06
C LYS A 38 16.27 -20.24 -15.58
N GLU A 39 15.14 -20.36 -16.27
CA GLU A 39 15.04 -20.25 -17.73
C GLU A 39 15.41 -18.83 -18.20
N GLU A 40 14.92 -17.81 -17.51
CA GLU A 40 15.24 -16.42 -17.84
C GLU A 40 16.72 -16.10 -17.59
N LEU A 41 17.30 -16.65 -16.52
CA LEU A 41 18.74 -16.56 -16.26
C LEU A 41 19.59 -17.26 -17.33
N TYR A 42 19.12 -18.40 -17.86
CA TYR A 42 19.75 -19.09 -18.98
C TYR A 42 19.76 -18.22 -20.23
N PHE A 43 18.61 -17.65 -20.61
CA PHE A 43 18.53 -16.75 -21.77
C PHE A 43 19.37 -15.48 -21.62
N ARG A 44 19.55 -14.99 -20.40
CA ARG A 44 20.40 -13.83 -20.09
C ARG A 44 21.91 -14.16 -20.04
N GLY A 45 22.30 -15.44 -20.12
CA GLY A 45 23.69 -15.85 -19.94
C GLY A 45 24.23 -15.60 -18.52
N GLU A 46 23.34 -15.49 -17.52
CA GLU A 46 23.66 -15.11 -16.14
C GLU A 46 23.65 -16.30 -15.17
N GLU A 47 23.69 -17.53 -15.66
CA GLU A 47 23.61 -18.76 -14.84
C GLU A 47 24.62 -18.78 -13.68
N HIS A 48 25.80 -18.19 -13.88
CA HIS A 48 26.88 -18.13 -12.91
C HIS A 48 26.61 -17.21 -11.71
N THR A 49 25.60 -16.33 -11.76
CA THR A 49 25.33 -15.33 -10.71
C THR A 49 24.49 -15.86 -9.55
N VAL A 50 23.82 -17.01 -9.74
CA VAL A 50 22.98 -17.59 -8.71
C VAL A 50 23.79 -18.62 -7.93
N LYS A 51 24.06 -18.37 -6.64
CA LYS A 51 24.40 -19.47 -5.70
C LYS A 51 23.35 -20.54 -5.94
N LYS A 52 23.72 -21.71 -6.51
CA LYS A 52 22.79 -22.80 -6.89
C LYS A 52 21.68 -22.85 -5.85
N ARG A 53 20.45 -22.43 -6.19
CA ARG A 53 19.26 -22.60 -5.34
C ARG A 53 19.20 -24.11 -5.09
N LYS A 54 19.78 -24.56 -3.96
CA LYS A 54 19.66 -25.94 -3.50
C LYS A 54 18.17 -26.25 -3.47
N GLN A 55 17.79 -27.50 -3.74
CA GLN A 55 16.41 -27.89 -3.51
C GLN A 55 16.07 -27.54 -2.06
N VAL A 56 15.26 -26.50 -1.88
CA VAL A 56 14.86 -26.02 -0.57
C VAL A 56 13.89 -27.03 -0.03
N THR A 57 14.27 -27.71 1.04
CA THR A 57 13.42 -28.64 1.76
C THR A 57 12.17 -27.92 2.27
N ASP A 58 11.08 -28.63 2.46
CA ASP A 58 9.87 -28.02 3.00
C ASP A 58 10.09 -27.45 4.41
N THR A 59 11.05 -28.02 5.14
CA THR A 59 11.54 -27.50 6.43
C THR A 59 12.16 -26.11 6.30
N GLU A 60 13.05 -25.89 5.33
CA GLU A 60 13.69 -24.59 5.08
C GLU A 60 12.66 -23.55 4.59
N LYS A 61 11.70 -23.94 3.74
CA LYS A 61 10.59 -23.05 3.34
C LYS A 61 9.76 -22.61 4.55
N TRP A 62 9.45 -23.54 5.46
CA TRP A 62 8.68 -23.25 6.66
C TRP A 62 9.45 -22.32 7.61
N GLN A 63 10.75 -22.57 7.82
CA GLN A 63 11.63 -21.67 8.58
C GLN A 63 11.67 -20.26 7.99
N LYS A 64 11.81 -20.15 6.67
CA LYS A 64 11.76 -18.86 5.97
C LYS A 64 10.43 -18.14 6.20
N LYS A 65 9.31 -18.86 6.12
CA LYS A 65 7.97 -18.29 6.36
C LYS A 65 7.79 -17.79 7.80
N LEU A 66 8.38 -18.48 8.77
CA LEU A 66 8.42 -18.04 10.17
C LEU A 66 9.30 -16.80 10.37
N GLN A 67 10.44 -16.74 9.68
CA GLN A 67 11.36 -15.61 9.76
C GLN A 67 10.75 -14.33 9.18
N GLU A 68 9.96 -14.46 8.11
CA GLU A 68 9.18 -13.36 7.53
C GLU A 68 8.28 -12.67 8.57
N ASN A 69 7.53 -13.42 9.38
CA ASN A 69 6.76 -12.92 10.52
C ASN A 69 5.92 -11.63 10.27
N TRP A 70 5.41 -11.47 9.04
CA TRP A 70 4.68 -10.28 8.60
C TRP A 70 3.45 -9.95 9.47
N GLU A 71 2.90 -10.96 10.14
CA GLU A 71 1.77 -10.86 11.06
C GLU A 71 2.03 -9.89 12.22
N ASN A 72 3.30 -9.65 12.56
CA ASN A 72 3.72 -8.77 13.64
C ASN A 72 4.25 -7.41 13.14
N CYS A 73 4.22 -7.16 11.84
CA CYS A 73 4.67 -5.90 11.27
C CYS A 73 3.66 -4.78 11.57
N ALA A 74 4.15 -3.66 12.13
CA ALA A 74 3.36 -2.47 12.41
C ALA A 74 3.53 -1.39 11.33
N GLU A 75 4.74 -1.25 10.78
CA GLU A 75 5.06 -0.25 9.76
C GLU A 75 5.86 -0.90 8.63
N LEU A 76 5.42 -0.72 7.39
CA LEU A 76 6.05 -1.34 6.23
C LEU A 76 6.03 -0.44 4.99
N ASN A 77 7.16 -0.33 4.33
CA ASN A 77 7.33 0.36 3.06
C ASN A 77 7.79 -0.64 1.99
N LEU A 78 6.91 -0.91 1.01
CA LEU A 78 7.21 -1.73 -0.16
C LEU A 78 7.18 -0.90 -1.44
N SER A 79 7.42 0.40 -1.35
CA SER A 79 7.39 1.31 -2.50
C SER A 79 8.52 1.04 -3.49
N PHE A 80 8.34 1.43 -4.75
CA PHE A 80 9.36 1.42 -5.82
C PHE A 80 9.91 0.02 -6.14
N GLN A 81 9.04 -0.99 -6.16
CA GLN A 81 9.42 -2.38 -6.42
C GLN A 81 8.70 -3.00 -7.61
N ASP A 82 7.82 -2.27 -8.31
CA ASP A 82 7.05 -2.75 -9.46
C ASP A 82 6.28 -4.05 -9.13
N LEU A 83 5.63 -4.05 -7.96
CA LEU A 83 4.95 -5.23 -7.40
C LEU A 83 3.64 -5.59 -8.13
N GLY A 84 3.17 -4.71 -9.02
CA GLY A 84 2.03 -4.93 -9.90
C GLY A 84 2.36 -5.78 -11.13
N ASP A 85 3.64 -6.03 -11.42
CA ASP A 85 4.05 -6.93 -12.50
C ASP A 85 3.51 -8.35 -12.28
N LEU A 86 3.11 -9.02 -13.37
CA LEU A 86 2.48 -10.35 -13.33
C LEU A 86 3.36 -11.40 -12.65
N TYR A 87 4.69 -11.26 -12.74
CA TYR A 87 5.63 -12.16 -12.08
C TYR A 87 5.72 -11.92 -10.56
N GLN A 88 5.39 -10.71 -10.09
CA GLN A 88 5.58 -10.28 -8.69
C GLN A 88 4.29 -10.30 -7.88
N VAL A 89 3.15 -10.06 -8.54
CA VAL A 89 1.87 -9.76 -7.89
C VAL A 89 1.38 -10.87 -6.97
N GLU A 90 1.65 -12.14 -7.31
CA GLU A 90 1.19 -13.28 -6.50
C GLU A 90 1.94 -13.35 -5.16
N ASN A 91 3.28 -13.25 -5.20
CA ASN A 91 4.09 -13.19 -4.00
C ASN A 91 3.77 -11.94 -3.16
N PHE A 92 3.56 -10.80 -3.81
CA PHE A 92 3.13 -9.57 -3.13
C PHE A 92 1.78 -9.72 -2.42
N LYS A 93 0.76 -10.29 -3.08
CA LYS A 93 -0.55 -10.56 -2.48
C LYS A 93 -0.45 -11.52 -1.30
N ARG A 94 0.39 -12.56 -1.38
CA ARG A 94 0.70 -13.48 -0.27
C ARG A 94 1.22 -12.73 0.97
N ILE A 95 2.10 -11.76 0.77
CA ILE A 95 2.65 -10.94 1.86
C ILE A 95 1.55 -10.04 2.45
N LEU A 96 0.82 -9.32 1.62
CA LEU A 96 -0.24 -8.41 2.07
C LEU A 96 -1.34 -9.12 2.89
N GLN A 97 -1.70 -10.34 2.52
CA GLN A 97 -2.68 -11.15 3.28
C GLN A 97 -2.24 -11.48 4.71
N ARG A 98 -0.93 -11.42 5.00
CA ARG A 98 -0.36 -11.68 6.33
C ARG A 98 -0.25 -10.41 7.18
N LEU A 99 -0.45 -9.22 6.62
CA LEU A 99 -0.31 -7.94 7.33
C LEU A 99 -1.52 -7.61 8.23
N ILE A 100 -1.81 -8.50 9.18
CA ILE A 100 -2.97 -8.38 10.07
C ILE A 100 -2.83 -7.29 11.15
N ARG A 101 -1.60 -6.88 11.46
CA ARG A 101 -1.30 -5.87 12.49
C ARG A 101 -0.71 -4.57 11.95
N VAL A 102 -0.55 -4.44 10.63
CA VAL A 102 0.05 -3.25 10.04
C VAL A 102 -0.82 -2.03 10.33
N GLU A 103 -0.16 -0.96 10.79
CA GLU A 103 -0.75 0.35 11.08
C GLU A 103 -0.39 1.36 10.00
N LYS A 104 0.83 1.30 9.46
CA LYS A 104 1.30 2.18 8.37
C LYS A 104 1.86 1.36 7.21
N LEU A 105 1.35 1.62 6.01
CA LEU A 105 1.76 0.89 4.80
C LEU A 105 1.99 1.86 3.64
N TRP A 106 3.20 1.83 3.08
CA TRP A 106 3.57 2.57 1.87
C TRP A 106 3.78 1.61 0.70
N LEU A 107 3.06 1.84 -0.39
CA LEU A 107 3.06 1.08 -1.64
C LEU A 107 3.21 2.00 -2.85
N VAL A 108 4.00 3.07 -2.72
CA VAL A 108 4.16 4.10 -3.74
C VAL A 108 4.86 3.51 -4.97
N ASP A 109 4.37 3.83 -6.17
CA ASP A 109 5.05 3.51 -7.43
C ASP A 109 5.33 2.01 -7.61
N ASN A 110 4.25 1.24 -7.73
CA ASN A 110 4.28 -0.22 -7.85
C ASN A 110 3.39 -0.76 -8.98
N SER A 111 2.90 0.10 -9.87
CA SER A 111 2.03 -0.31 -10.99
C SER A 111 0.76 -1.07 -10.54
N LEU A 112 0.28 -0.84 -9.31
CA LEU A 112 -0.84 -1.60 -8.73
C LEU A 112 -2.18 -1.18 -9.33
N THR A 113 -3.06 -2.16 -9.57
CA THR A 113 -4.39 -1.95 -10.16
C THR A 113 -5.54 -2.41 -9.27
N ASP A 114 -5.34 -3.46 -8.47
CA ASP A 114 -6.39 -4.04 -7.63
C ASP A 114 -5.84 -4.70 -6.35
N LEU A 115 -6.40 -4.28 -5.22
CA LEU A 115 -6.16 -4.78 -3.87
C LEU A 115 -7.47 -5.16 -3.15
N SER A 116 -8.60 -5.26 -3.87
CA SER A 116 -9.93 -5.52 -3.29
C SER A 116 -10.01 -6.80 -2.45
N ALA A 117 -9.21 -7.82 -2.78
CA ALA A 117 -9.12 -9.08 -2.04
C ALA A 117 -8.36 -8.98 -0.71
N ILE A 118 -7.64 -7.87 -0.47
CA ILE A 118 -6.78 -7.67 0.70
C ILE A 118 -7.57 -7.03 1.84
N ARG A 119 -7.29 -7.47 3.07
CA ARG A 119 -7.85 -6.88 4.30
C ARG A 119 -6.71 -6.43 5.20
N LEU A 120 -6.76 -5.18 5.63
CA LEU A 120 -5.78 -4.59 6.54
C LEU A 120 -6.55 -4.02 7.75
N PRO A 121 -6.94 -4.87 8.72
CA PRO A 121 -7.93 -4.54 9.73
C PRO A 121 -7.47 -3.47 10.74
N ARG A 122 -6.15 -3.25 10.88
CA ARG A 122 -5.56 -2.27 11.80
C ARG A 122 -4.87 -1.09 11.11
N CYS A 123 -4.89 -1.05 9.77
CA CYS A 123 -4.20 -0.03 9.01
C CYS A 123 -4.85 1.35 9.22
N ARG A 124 -4.05 2.31 9.67
CA ARG A 124 -4.43 3.70 9.95
C ARG A 124 -3.88 4.65 8.89
N GLU A 125 -2.75 4.32 8.28
CA GLU A 125 -2.13 5.11 7.22
C GLU A 125 -1.80 4.21 6.02
N LEU A 126 -2.40 4.53 4.88
CA LEU A 126 -2.15 3.84 3.62
C LEU A 126 -1.75 4.85 2.55
N ASN A 127 -0.56 4.66 2.00
CA ASN A 127 -0.09 5.44 0.86
C ASN A 127 0.08 4.53 -0.35
N VAL A 128 -0.73 4.77 -1.37
CA VAL A 128 -0.74 4.05 -2.66
C VAL A 128 -0.60 5.04 -3.82
N ASN A 129 0.14 6.13 -3.61
CA ASN A 129 0.42 7.12 -4.65
C ASN A 129 1.14 6.49 -5.86
N ARG A 130 0.97 7.10 -7.03
CA ARG A 130 1.64 6.67 -8.28
C ARG A 130 1.37 5.20 -8.61
N ASN A 131 0.11 4.82 -8.59
CA ASN A 131 -0.34 3.51 -9.03
C ASN A 131 -1.38 3.68 -10.15
N HIS A 132 -2.10 2.62 -10.48
CA HIS A 132 -3.06 2.59 -11.58
C HIS A 132 -4.47 2.24 -11.10
N PHE A 133 -4.82 2.61 -9.86
CA PHE A 133 -6.19 2.45 -9.37
C PHE A 133 -7.14 3.35 -10.16
N THR A 134 -8.27 2.78 -10.61
CA THR A 134 -9.31 3.47 -11.37
C THR A 134 -10.60 3.68 -10.58
N SER A 135 -10.75 2.99 -9.44
CA SER A 135 -11.92 3.07 -8.56
C SER A 135 -11.57 2.78 -7.11
N PHE A 136 -12.35 3.36 -6.19
CA PHE A 136 -12.31 3.03 -4.76
C PHE A 136 -12.62 1.55 -4.45
N LYS A 137 -13.35 0.86 -5.34
CA LYS A 137 -13.67 -0.57 -5.17
C LYS A 137 -12.45 -1.49 -5.27
N GLN A 138 -11.38 -1.02 -5.88
CA GLN A 138 -10.12 -1.75 -6.02
C GLN A 138 -9.22 -1.60 -4.79
N LEU A 139 -9.62 -0.78 -3.81
CA LEU A 139 -8.84 -0.57 -2.60
C LEU A 139 -9.03 -1.72 -1.61
N PRO A 140 -8.06 -1.96 -0.72
CA PRO A 140 -8.19 -2.98 0.31
C PRO A 140 -9.27 -2.61 1.34
N ARG A 141 -9.79 -3.60 2.05
CA ARG A 141 -10.68 -3.34 3.20
C ARG A 141 -9.87 -2.80 4.38
N ILE A 142 -10.09 -1.54 4.72
CA ILE A 142 -9.34 -0.76 5.73
C ILE A 142 -10.27 -0.07 6.73
N PRO A 143 -10.94 -0.81 7.64
CA PRO A 143 -11.99 -0.25 8.51
C PRO A 143 -11.49 0.77 9.54
N GLN A 144 -10.18 0.85 9.79
CA GLN A 144 -9.56 1.73 10.79
C GLN A 144 -8.73 2.86 10.14
N ILE A 145 -8.90 3.10 8.84
CA ILE A 145 -8.09 4.08 8.10
C ILE A 145 -8.35 5.50 8.61
N GLN A 146 -7.27 6.27 8.79
CA GLN A 146 -7.27 7.68 9.21
C GLN A 146 -6.64 8.58 8.14
N HIS A 147 -5.62 8.07 7.44
CA HIS A 147 -4.90 8.79 6.39
C HIS A 147 -4.79 7.92 5.14
N LEU A 148 -5.40 8.37 4.06
CA LEU A 148 -5.38 7.68 2.77
C LEU A 148 -4.81 8.59 1.69
N SER A 149 -3.72 8.16 1.06
CA SER A 149 -3.10 8.88 -0.05
C SER A 149 -3.19 8.05 -1.33
N LEU A 150 -3.89 8.62 -2.32
CA LEU A 150 -4.20 8.05 -3.64
C LEU A 150 -3.73 8.98 -4.77
N ALA A 151 -2.81 9.90 -4.50
CA ALA A 151 -2.34 10.87 -5.47
C ALA A 151 -1.70 10.19 -6.69
N GLU A 152 -1.82 10.81 -7.87
CA GLU A 152 -1.24 10.28 -9.12
C GLU A 152 -1.73 8.85 -9.43
N ASN A 153 -3.05 8.65 -9.38
CA ASN A 153 -3.72 7.43 -9.85
C ASN A 153 -4.68 7.76 -11.01
N ASN A 154 -5.46 6.78 -11.46
CA ASN A 154 -6.39 6.92 -12.59
C ASN A 154 -7.86 6.89 -12.13
N ILE A 155 -8.16 7.35 -10.92
CA ILE A 155 -9.52 7.30 -10.36
C ILE A 155 -10.44 8.23 -11.16
N LEU A 156 -11.38 7.63 -11.89
CA LEU A 156 -12.25 8.37 -12.82
C LEU A 156 -13.41 9.06 -12.13
N THR A 157 -13.96 8.44 -11.07
CA THR A 157 -15.17 8.91 -10.39
C THR A 157 -15.09 8.72 -8.89
N LEU A 158 -15.87 9.52 -8.15
CA LEU A 158 -16.06 9.37 -6.70
C LEU A 158 -16.93 8.17 -6.31
N ASN A 159 -17.35 7.33 -7.26
CA ASN A 159 -18.16 6.16 -6.99
C ASN A 159 -17.41 5.16 -6.08
N GLY A 160 -18.05 4.78 -4.97
CA GLY A 160 -17.47 3.90 -3.95
C GLY A 160 -16.76 4.65 -2.81
N ILE A 161 -16.62 5.98 -2.88
CA ILE A 161 -16.06 6.75 -1.76
C ILE A 161 -16.90 6.62 -0.48
N SER A 162 -18.21 6.39 -0.63
CA SER A 162 -19.15 6.15 0.47
C SER A 162 -18.81 4.92 1.32
N ASP A 163 -18.03 3.97 0.80
CA ASP A 163 -17.59 2.79 1.55
C ASP A 163 -16.70 3.18 2.74
N PHE A 164 -16.06 4.36 2.67
CA PHE A 164 -15.24 4.93 3.75
C PHE A 164 -16.05 5.78 4.73
N ARG A 165 -17.36 5.97 4.53
CA ARG A 165 -18.20 6.84 5.37
C ARG A 165 -18.18 6.45 6.85
N HIS A 166 -18.09 5.17 7.15
CA HIS A 166 -18.08 4.62 8.52
C HIS A 166 -16.67 4.46 9.10
N THR A 167 -15.64 4.87 8.37
CA THR A 167 -14.24 4.80 8.83
C THR A 167 -13.86 6.09 9.55
N PRO A 168 -12.81 6.07 10.41
CA PRO A 168 -12.29 7.27 11.06
C PRO A 168 -11.38 8.10 10.11
N LEU A 169 -11.67 8.10 8.79
CA LEU A 169 -10.83 8.75 7.79
C LEU A 169 -10.82 10.27 7.99
N GLU A 170 -9.66 10.82 8.34
CA GLU A 170 -9.47 12.24 8.63
C GLU A 170 -8.79 13.00 7.49
N SER A 171 -7.92 12.33 6.73
CA SER A 171 -7.18 12.94 5.62
C SER A 171 -7.22 12.07 4.37
N LEU A 172 -7.60 12.67 3.25
CA LEU A 172 -7.66 12.04 1.94
C LEU A 172 -6.90 12.88 0.92
N ILE A 173 -6.01 12.26 0.16
CA ILE A 173 -5.30 12.90 -0.96
C ILE A 173 -5.68 12.16 -2.25
N LEU A 174 -6.27 12.88 -3.20
CA LEU A 174 -6.69 12.41 -4.52
C LEU A 174 -6.09 13.27 -5.66
N LYS A 175 -5.24 14.25 -5.36
CA LYS A 175 -4.53 15.07 -6.36
C LYS A 175 -4.03 14.25 -7.55
N ARG A 176 -4.14 14.82 -8.74
CA ARG A 176 -3.70 14.22 -10.00
C ARG A 176 -4.43 12.91 -10.31
N ASN A 177 -5.71 12.83 -9.96
CA ASN A 177 -6.65 11.85 -10.48
C ASN A 177 -7.69 12.56 -11.34
N PRO A 178 -8.26 11.90 -12.38
CA PRO A 178 -9.32 12.49 -13.20
C PRO A 178 -10.55 12.95 -12.39
N CYS A 179 -10.86 12.31 -11.26
CA CYS A 179 -11.97 12.71 -10.39
C CYS A 179 -11.81 14.10 -9.75
N GLU A 180 -10.58 14.63 -9.67
CA GLU A 180 -10.30 15.98 -9.13
C GLU A 180 -10.98 17.08 -9.95
N PHE A 181 -11.19 16.85 -11.25
CA PHE A 181 -11.78 17.82 -12.17
C PHE A 181 -13.31 17.76 -12.24
N GLN A 182 -13.95 16.94 -11.40
CA GLN A 182 -15.41 16.86 -11.35
C GLN A 182 -16.02 18.14 -10.76
N GLU A 183 -17.16 18.56 -11.30
CA GLU A 183 -17.92 19.66 -10.71
C GLU A 183 -18.27 19.34 -9.25
N ARG A 184 -18.13 20.34 -8.37
CA ARG A 184 -18.42 20.20 -6.93
C ARG A 184 -17.60 19.09 -6.24
N TYR A 185 -16.43 18.75 -6.78
CA TYR A 185 -15.54 17.71 -6.26
C TYR A 185 -15.39 17.72 -4.73
N ARG A 186 -15.00 18.86 -4.13
CA ARG A 186 -14.82 18.98 -2.67
C ARG A 186 -16.11 18.73 -1.90
N GLU A 187 -17.20 19.37 -2.33
CA GLU A 187 -18.52 19.23 -1.68
C GLU A 187 -19.01 17.77 -1.72
N LEU A 188 -18.84 17.08 -2.85
CA LEU A 188 -19.19 15.66 -3.00
C LEU A 188 -18.35 14.76 -2.09
N VAL A 189 -17.06 15.04 -1.95
CA VAL A 189 -16.17 14.28 -1.05
C VAL A 189 -16.56 14.49 0.42
N PHE A 190 -16.71 15.74 0.87
CA PHE A 190 -17.05 16.04 2.26
C PHE A 190 -18.48 15.63 2.65
N SER A 191 -19.44 15.68 1.71
CA SER A 191 -20.79 15.14 1.94
C SER A 191 -20.80 13.62 2.05
N SER A 192 -19.92 12.93 1.32
CA SER A 192 -19.78 11.47 1.39
C SER A 192 -19.00 11.01 2.62
N LEU A 193 -18.05 11.82 3.10
CA LEU A 193 -17.12 11.50 4.19
C LEU A 193 -17.27 12.50 5.36
N PRO A 194 -18.18 12.25 6.31
CA PRO A 194 -18.49 13.21 7.37
C PRO A 194 -17.33 13.43 8.35
N ASN A 195 -16.46 12.43 8.55
CA ASN A 195 -15.32 12.49 9.47
C ASN A 195 -14.08 13.15 8.85
N LEU A 196 -14.12 13.47 7.54
CA LEU A 196 -12.96 14.00 6.82
C LEU A 196 -12.67 15.44 7.27
N LYS A 197 -11.43 15.67 7.70
CA LYS A 197 -10.92 16.97 8.15
C LYS A 197 -10.07 17.66 7.09
N MET A 198 -9.41 16.89 6.23
CA MET A 198 -8.48 17.40 5.22
C MET A 198 -8.65 16.67 3.89
N LEU A 199 -8.73 17.44 2.80
CA LEU A 199 -8.78 16.95 1.43
C LEU A 199 -7.69 17.64 0.62
N ASP A 200 -6.80 16.87 0.00
CA ASP A 200 -5.75 17.36 -0.90
C ASP A 200 -4.79 18.37 -0.25
N GLY A 201 -4.57 18.22 1.06
CA GLY A 201 -3.74 19.12 1.87
C GLY A 201 -4.46 20.41 2.29
N ILE A 202 -5.75 20.55 1.99
CA ILE A 202 -6.57 21.70 2.34
C ILE A 202 -7.58 21.26 3.42
N PRO A 203 -7.64 21.94 4.57
CA PRO A 203 -8.61 21.61 5.62
C PRO A 203 -10.06 21.82 5.13
N LYS A 204 -11.03 21.18 5.79
CA LYS A 204 -12.46 21.38 5.54
C LYS A 204 -12.83 22.85 5.82
N LEU A 205 -13.43 23.51 4.83
CA LEU A 205 -13.85 24.90 4.94
C LEU A 205 -15.34 24.98 5.31
N PRO A 206 -15.83 26.12 5.84
CA PRO A 206 -17.25 26.31 6.14
C PRO A 206 -18.17 26.16 4.92
N GLU A 207 -17.65 26.48 3.73
CA GLU A 207 -18.34 26.36 2.43
C GLU A 207 -18.50 24.90 1.98
N ASP A 208 -17.64 24.00 2.46
CA ASP A 208 -17.70 22.56 2.18
C ASP A 208 -18.75 21.85 3.07
N CYS A 209 -19.36 22.56 4.03
CA CYS A 209 -20.36 22.03 4.95
C CYS A 209 -21.77 22.14 4.36
N SER A 210 -22.57 21.08 4.54
CA SER A 210 -24.00 21.16 4.20
C SER A 210 -24.72 22.13 5.15
N PRO A 211 -25.87 22.74 4.76
CA PRO A 211 -26.67 23.58 5.66
C PRO A 211 -27.10 22.89 6.96
N SER A 212 -27.15 21.56 6.96
CA SER A 212 -27.40 20.71 8.13
C SER A 212 -26.23 20.67 9.13
N ASP A 213 -24.99 20.74 8.65
CA ASP A 213 -23.77 20.73 9.50
C ASP A 213 -23.58 22.07 10.21
N ILE A 214 -24.04 23.16 9.59
CA ILE A 214 -24.02 24.51 10.14
C ILE A 214 -24.81 24.59 11.46
N ARG A 215 -25.91 23.84 11.60
CA ARG A 215 -26.72 23.79 12.84
C ARG A 215 -25.98 23.15 14.02
N PHE A 216 -25.02 22.26 13.77
CA PHE A 216 -24.21 21.64 14.83
C PHE A 216 -23.06 22.56 15.28
N LEU A 217 -22.44 23.30 14.35
CA LEU A 217 -21.37 24.26 14.68
C LEU A 217 -21.89 25.42 15.54
N PHE A 218 -23.08 25.95 15.25
CA PHE A 218 -23.66 27.03 16.05
C PHE A 218 -24.21 26.59 17.43
N LYS A 219 -24.44 25.29 17.66
CA LYS A 219 -24.80 24.79 19.00
C LYS A 219 -23.62 24.69 19.97
N MET A 220 -22.38 24.63 19.45
CA MET A 220 -21.17 24.59 20.29
C MET A 220 -20.64 25.97 20.67
N CYS A 221 -21.09 27.04 19.99
CA CYS A 221 -20.86 28.42 20.38
C CYS A 221 -22.05 28.97 21.18
N THR A 222 -22.37 28.35 22.32
CA THR A 222 -23.10 29.06 23.39
C THR A 222 -22.10 29.31 24.50
N ILE A 223 -21.40 30.45 24.41
CA ILE A 223 -20.57 30.97 25.51
C ILE A 223 -21.57 31.46 26.57
N LEU A 224 -21.57 30.79 27.72
CA LEU A 224 -22.16 31.28 28.98
C LEU A 224 -21.28 32.39 29.55
#